data_AF-A0A3B8JRP9-F1
#
_entry.id   AF-A0A3B8JRP9-F1
#
_cell.length_a   1.000
_cell.length_b   1.000
_cell.length_c   1.000
_cell.angle_alpha   90.00
_cell.angle_beta   90.00
_cell.angle_gamma   90.00
#
_symmetry.space_group_name_H-M   'P 1'
#
loop_
_entity.id
_entity.type
_entity.pdbx_description
1 polymer ?
#
loop_
_entity_poly.entity_id
_entity_poly.type
_entity_poly.pdbx_seq_one_letter_code
_entity_poly.pdbx_strand_id
1 'polypeptide(L)'
;PDNATQGSWFLSLLLQKISDKLEPHQRLIIAIDALDAIDRNSQPPGSNLFYLPRYLPERVYFLLTRRPFLREKSGLLIETPSQILDLGDYPEQNQEDVHTYIRNYLTTLDPPQPP
;
A
#
# COMPACT_ATOMS: atom_id res chain seq x y z
N PRO A 1 15.71 -2.85 18.55
CA PRO A 1 15.99 -4.06 19.36
C PRO A 1 16.32 -5.21 18.41
N ASP A 2 17.22 -6.11 18.83
CA ASP A 2 17.87 -7.07 17.91
C ASP A 2 16.91 -8.11 17.31
N ASN A 3 15.71 -8.25 17.88
CA ASN A 3 14.64 -9.13 17.42
C ASN A 3 13.53 -8.41 16.61
N ALA A 4 13.71 -7.14 16.26
CA ALA A 4 12.72 -6.36 15.51
C ALA A 4 12.44 -6.92 14.10
N THR A 5 13.39 -7.68 13.53
CA THR A 5 13.27 -8.33 12.22
C THR A 5 12.74 -9.76 12.29
N GLN A 6 12.53 -10.31 13.49
CA GLN A 6 12.12 -11.70 13.70
C GLN A 6 10.60 -11.89 13.80
N GLY A 7 9.83 -11.21 12.94
CA GLY A 7 8.38 -11.37 12.86
C GLY A 7 7.59 -10.06 12.93
N SER A 8 6.27 -10.18 12.86
CA SER A 8 5.34 -9.03 12.83
C SER A 8 5.09 -8.38 14.20
N TRP A 9 5.54 -9.01 15.29
CA TRP A 9 5.19 -8.60 16.66
C TRP A 9 5.66 -7.17 16.98
N PHE A 10 6.86 -6.79 16.52
CA PHE A 10 7.45 -5.49 16.84
C PHE A 10 6.70 -4.36 16.13
N LEU A 11 6.42 -4.54 14.83
CA LEU A 11 5.63 -3.60 14.06
C LEU A 11 4.21 -3.48 14.63
N SER A 12 3.60 -4.60 15.01
CA SER A 12 2.27 -4.61 15.64
C SER A 12 2.25 -3.78 16.93
N LEU A 13 3.24 -3.97 17.81
CA LEU A 13 3.37 -3.21 19.05
C LEU A 13 3.57 -1.71 18.79
N LEU A 14 4.38 -1.36 17.80
CA LEU A 14 4.63 0.04 17.44
C LEU A 14 3.34 0.71 16.93
N LEU A 15 2.61 0.03 16.04
CA LEU A 15 1.34 0.55 15.52
C LEU A 15 0.31 0.72 16.62
N GLN A 16 0.24 -0.21 17.59
CA GLN A 16 -0.65 -0.08 18.73
C GLN A 16 -0.31 1.17 19.55
N LYS A 17 0.97 1.36 19.89
CA LYS A 17 1.42 2.55 20.65
C LYS A 17 1.16 3.86 19.92
N ILE A 18 1.19 3.85 18.58
CA ILE A 18 0.83 5.03 17.79
C ILE A 18 -0.68 5.23 17.85
N SER A 19 -1.48 4.19 17.62
CA SER A 19 -2.94 4.22 17.71
C SER A 19 -3.44 4.77 19.05
N ASP A 20 -2.85 4.32 20.16
CA ASP A 20 -3.18 4.80 21.51
C ASP A 20 -2.92 6.31 21.72
N LYS A 21 -2.06 6.90 20.89
CA LYS A 21 -1.70 8.33 20.93
C LYS A 21 -2.42 9.17 19.87
N LEU A 22 -3.16 8.55 18.95
CA LEU A 22 -3.91 9.28 17.93
C LEU A 22 -5.16 9.89 18.54
N GLU A 23 -5.33 11.19 18.36
CA GLU A 23 -6.59 11.87 18.66
C GLU A 23 -7.75 11.26 17.83
N PRO A 24 -9.02 11.36 18.28
CA PRO A 24 -10.15 10.71 17.61
C PRO A 24 -10.31 11.04 16.11
N HIS A 25 -9.88 12.23 15.69
CA HIS A 25 -9.95 12.69 14.30
C HIS A 25 -8.67 12.39 13.48
N GLN A 26 -7.60 11.89 14.12
CA GLN A 26 -6.35 11.57 13.45
C GLN A 26 -6.34 10.12 12.97
N ARG A 27 -5.63 9.89 11.87
CA ARG A 27 -5.43 8.56 11.28
C ARG A 27 -3.98 8.41 10.86
N LEU A 28 -3.43 7.22 11.06
CA LEU A 28 -2.16 6.82 10.47
C LEU A 28 -2.44 6.05 9.18
N ILE A 29 -1.94 6.55 8.05
CA ILE A 29 -2.02 5.87 6.76
C ILE A 29 -0.60 5.50 6.32
N ILE A 30 -0.36 4.21 6.09
CA ILE A 30 0.91 3.70 5.61
C ILE A 30 0.70 3.22 4.17
N ALA A 31 1.32 3.93 3.22
CA ALA A 31 1.33 3.55 1.82
C ALA A 31 2.58 2.72 1.52
N ILE A 32 2.40 1.52 0.96
CA ILE A 32 3.50 0.66 0.49
C ILE A 32 3.30 0.44 -1.00
N ASP A 33 4.29 0.89 -1.76
CA ASP A 33 4.34 0.64 -3.20
C ASP A 33 5.04 -0.69 -3.50
N ALA A 34 4.64 -1.34 -4.60
CA ALA A 34 5.27 -2.53 -5.16
C ALA A 34 5.44 -3.68 -4.15
N LEU A 35 4.36 -4.05 -3.46
CA LEU A 35 4.35 -5.12 -2.45
C LEU A 35 4.80 -6.49 -3.01
N ASP A 36 4.74 -6.69 -4.33
CA ASP A 36 5.18 -7.90 -5.00
C ASP A 36 6.70 -8.02 -5.22
N ALA A 37 7.49 -6.99 -4.86
CA ALA A 37 8.93 -6.97 -5.12
C ALA A 37 9.79 -7.88 -4.21
N ILE A 38 9.20 -8.50 -3.18
CA ILE A 38 9.95 -9.30 -2.20
C ILE A 38 10.10 -10.77 -2.60
N ASP A 39 11.30 -11.32 -2.42
CA ASP A 39 11.53 -12.76 -2.56
C ASP A 39 10.95 -13.49 -1.34
N ARG A 40 9.84 -14.22 -1.56
CA ARG A 40 9.16 -14.98 -0.51
C ARG A 40 10.03 -16.10 0.10
N ASN A 41 11.07 -16.55 -0.62
CA ASN A 41 12.01 -17.56 -0.10
C ASN A 41 13.00 -16.96 0.91
N SER A 42 13.09 -15.63 1.00
CA SER A 42 13.92 -14.94 1.98
C SER A 42 13.28 -14.80 3.37
N GLN A 43 12.00 -15.20 3.52
CA GLN A 43 11.26 -15.13 4.79
C GLN A 43 10.93 -16.53 5.32
N PRO A 44 10.84 -16.73 6.66
CA PRO A 44 10.43 -17.99 7.25
C PRO A 44 9.07 -18.47 6.71
N PRO A 45 8.89 -19.78 6.47
CA PRO A 45 7.60 -20.33 6.07
C PRO A 45 6.46 -19.92 7.03
N GLY A 46 5.31 -19.52 6.48
CA GLY A 46 4.15 -19.09 7.27
C GLY A 46 4.22 -17.67 7.83
N SER A 47 5.31 -16.94 7.58
CA SER A 47 5.38 -15.51 7.87
C SER A 47 4.46 -14.71 6.93
N ASN A 48 3.95 -13.59 7.43
CA ASN A 48 3.22 -12.64 6.59
C ASN A 48 4.22 -11.91 5.67
N LEU A 49 3.77 -11.53 4.48
CA LEU A 49 4.55 -10.72 3.55
C LEU A 49 5.02 -9.43 4.25
N PHE A 50 6.31 -9.09 4.12
CA PHE A 50 6.95 -7.96 4.84
C PHE A 50 6.84 -8.00 6.37
N TYR A 51 6.49 -9.15 6.96
CA TYR A 51 6.14 -9.26 8.36
C TYR A 51 5.04 -8.28 8.77
N LEU A 52 4.11 -7.98 7.84
CA LEU A 52 2.97 -7.14 8.14
C LEU A 52 2.12 -7.77 9.26
N PRO A 53 1.51 -6.96 10.12
CA PRO A 53 0.61 -7.46 11.14
C PRO A 53 -0.64 -8.04 10.48
N ARG A 54 -1.21 -9.09 11.08
CA ARG A 54 -2.49 -9.66 10.61
C ARG A 54 -3.68 -8.79 11.00
N TYR A 55 -3.61 -8.19 12.19
CA TYR A 55 -4.61 -7.28 12.74
C TYR A 55 -4.08 -5.85 12.71
N LEU A 56 -4.97 -4.88 12.55
CA LEU A 56 -4.62 -3.47 12.64
C LEU A 56 -5.31 -2.83 13.85
N PRO A 57 -4.61 -2.00 14.64
CA PRO A 57 -5.22 -1.15 15.65
C PRO A 57 -6.22 -0.16 15.02
N GLU A 58 -7.09 0.41 15.84
CA GLU A 58 -8.00 1.47 15.37
C GLU A 58 -7.23 2.64 14.77
N ARG A 59 -7.84 3.31 13.78
CA ARG A 59 -7.31 4.51 13.11
C ARG A 59 -5.98 4.30 12.36
N VAL A 60 -5.54 3.05 12.20
CA VAL A 60 -4.37 2.67 11.38
C VAL A 60 -4.84 2.00 10.09
N TYR A 61 -4.32 2.48 8.96
CA TYR A 61 -4.68 2.01 7.63
C TYR A 61 -3.44 1.70 6.81
N PHE A 62 -3.54 0.67 5.97
CA PHE A 62 -2.53 0.36 4.96
C PHE A 62 -3.13 0.52 3.57
N LEU A 63 -2.41 1.23 2.70
CA LEU A 63 -2.68 1.29 1.27
C LEU A 63 -1.54 0.57 0.56
N LEU A 64 -1.86 -0.54 -0.11
CA LEU A 64 -0.88 -1.41 -0.73
C LEU A 64 -1.10 -1.44 -2.24
N THR A 65 -0.04 -1.22 -3.02
CA THR A 65 -0.06 -1.45 -4.46
C THR A 65 0.72 -2.73 -4.78
N ARG A 66 0.29 -3.47 -5.81
CA ARG A 66 0.99 -4.65 -6.31
C ARG A 66 0.57 -4.96 -7.74
N ARG A 67 1.42 -5.70 -8.45
CA ARG A 67 1.04 -6.25 -9.77
C ARG A 67 -0.01 -7.35 -9.64
N PRO A 68 -0.79 -7.63 -10.70
CA PRO A 68 -1.78 -8.70 -10.70
C PRO A 68 -1.09 -10.06 -10.50
N PHE A 69 -1.40 -10.75 -9.42
CA PHE A 69 -1.03 -12.15 -9.20
C PHE A 69 -2.28 -12.96 -8.84
N LEU A 70 -2.26 -14.26 -9.16
CA LEU A 70 -3.26 -15.21 -8.69
C LEU A 70 -3.34 -15.12 -7.15
N ARG A 71 -4.53 -14.83 -6.61
CA ARG A 71 -4.78 -14.61 -5.16
C ARG A 71 -4.15 -15.67 -4.27
N GLU A 72 -4.15 -16.92 -4.72
CA GLU A 72 -3.58 -18.10 -4.07
C GLU A 72 -2.07 -18.00 -3.79
N LYS A 73 -1.36 -17.12 -4.52
CA LYS A 73 0.09 -16.88 -4.39
C LYS A 73 0.44 -15.55 -3.73
N SER A 74 -0.54 -14.78 -3.24
CA SER A 74 -0.27 -13.45 -2.69
C SER A 74 0.56 -13.46 -1.41
N GLY A 75 0.44 -14.50 -0.57
CA GLY A 75 1.19 -14.61 0.69
C GLY A 75 0.84 -13.57 1.76
N LEU A 76 -0.13 -12.71 1.51
CA LEU A 76 -0.59 -11.69 2.46
C LEU A 76 -1.66 -12.29 3.38
N LEU A 77 -1.34 -12.37 4.66
CA LEU A 77 -2.20 -12.89 5.73
C LEU A 77 -2.82 -11.69 6.47
N ILE A 78 -4.08 -11.39 6.20
CA ILE A 78 -4.81 -10.27 6.82
C ILE A 78 -6.07 -10.78 7.51
N GLU A 79 -6.30 -10.30 8.71
CA GLU A 79 -7.44 -10.59 9.58
C GLU A 79 -8.06 -9.28 10.07
N THR A 80 -8.22 -8.34 9.14
CA THR A 80 -8.79 -7.00 9.34
C THR A 80 -9.65 -6.64 8.13
N PRO A 81 -10.64 -5.73 8.24
CA PRO A 81 -11.40 -5.28 7.08
C PRO A 81 -10.48 -4.79 5.97
N SER A 82 -10.69 -5.30 4.76
CA SER A 82 -9.86 -4.99 3.60
C SER A 82 -10.71 -4.88 2.34
N GLN A 83 -10.31 -4.00 1.43
CA GLN A 83 -10.90 -3.84 0.12
C GLN A 83 -9.79 -3.92 -0.92
N ILE A 84 -10.08 -4.58 -2.04
CA ILE A 84 -9.20 -4.63 -3.20
C ILE A 84 -9.84 -3.77 -4.28
N LEU A 85 -9.06 -2.83 -4.82
CA LEU A 85 -9.39 -2.08 -6.01
C LEU A 85 -8.51 -2.61 -7.14
N ASP A 86 -9.12 -3.30 -8.11
CA ASP A 86 -8.42 -3.71 -9.32
C ASP A 86 -8.53 -2.58 -10.35
N LEU A 87 -7.41 -1.93 -10.67
CA LEU A 87 -7.38 -0.86 -11.66
C LEU A 87 -7.65 -1.39 -13.08
N GLY A 88 -7.49 -2.70 -13.32
CA GLY A 88 -7.84 -3.34 -14.59
C GLY A 88 -9.34 -3.30 -14.91
N ASP A 89 -10.19 -3.12 -13.89
CA ASP A 89 -11.66 -3.06 -14.05
C ASP A 89 -12.16 -1.69 -14.58
N TYR A 90 -11.26 -0.72 -14.78
CA TYR A 90 -11.60 0.66 -15.17
C TYR A 90 -10.93 1.11 -16.48
N PRO A 91 -11.08 0.36 -17.60
CA PRO A 91 -10.34 0.64 -18.84
C PRO A 91 -10.65 2.00 -19.46
N GLU A 92 -11.91 2.44 -19.42
CA GLU A 92 -12.34 3.73 -19.99
C GLU A 92 -11.76 4.90 -19.20
N GLN A 93 -11.84 4.84 -17.86
CA GLN A 93 -11.28 5.87 -16.96
C GLN A 93 -9.76 5.92 -17.07
N ASN A 94 -9.10 4.76 -17.12
CA ASN A 94 -7.65 4.70 -17.33
C ASN A 94 -7.24 5.35 -18.66
N GLN A 95 -8.02 5.15 -19.73
CA GLN A 95 -7.75 5.78 -21.02
C GLN A 95 -7.93 7.30 -20.94
N GLU A 96 -8.99 7.79 -20.29
CA GLU A 96 -9.24 9.21 -20.07
C GLU A 96 -8.10 9.87 -19.26
N ASP A 97 -7.63 9.21 -18.22
CA ASP A 97 -6.50 9.66 -17.40
C ASP A 97 -5.22 9.78 -18.23
N VAL A 98 -4.93 8.79 -19.08
CA VAL A 98 -3.78 8.83 -20.00
C VAL A 98 -3.89 10.00 -20.98
N HIS A 99 -5.06 10.20 -21.60
CA HIS A 99 -5.28 11.33 -22.50
C HIS A 99 -5.10 12.67 -21.79
N THR A 100 -5.63 12.81 -20.57
CA THR A 100 -5.54 14.02 -19.77
C THR A 100 -4.09 14.31 -19.37
N TYR A 101 -3.36 13.29 -18.92
CA TYR A 101 -1.94 13.41 -18.58
C TYR A 101 -1.11 13.90 -19.78
N ILE A 102 -1.26 13.28 -20.95
CA ILE A 102 -0.53 13.66 -22.17
C ILE A 102 -0.88 15.09 -22.58
N ARG A 103 -2.17 15.45 -22.57
CA ARG A 103 -2.63 16.80 -22.90
C ARG A 103 -1.99 17.84 -21.99
N ASN A 104 -2.06 17.62 -20.67
CA ASN A 104 -1.49 18.53 -19.69
C ASN A 104 0.02 18.68 -19.88
N TYR A 105 0.73 17.57 -20.10
CA TYR A 105 2.17 17.60 -20.36
C TYR A 105 2.52 18.45 -21.59
N LEU A 106 1.80 18.29 -22.70
CA LEU A 106 2.03 19.09 -23.91
C LEU A 106 1.71 20.57 -23.68
N THR A 107 0.63 20.90 -22.96
CA THR A 107 0.29 22.30 -22.63
C THR A 107 1.31 22.94 -21.70
N THR A 108 1.96 22.19 -20.82
CA THR A 108 3.04 22.73 -19.96
C THR A 108 4.35 23.01 -20.72
N LEU A 109 4.54 22.43 -21.91
CA LEU A 109 5.73 22.67 -22.75
C LEU A 109 5.60 23.91 -23.64
N ASP A 110 4.38 24.42 -23.84
CA ASP A 110 4.12 25.70 -24.52
C ASP A 110 3.84 26.80 -23.49
N PRO A 111 4.87 27.48 -22.94
CA PRO A 111 4.62 28.69 -22.16
C PRO A 111 3.92 29.73 -23.06
N PRO A 112 3.02 30.56 -22.50
CA PRO A 112 2.35 31.60 -23.27
C PRO A 112 3.39 32.46 -23.98
N GLN A 113 3.29 32.56 -25.30
CA GLN A 113 4.13 33.47 -26.08
C GLN A 113 3.81 34.91 -25.64
N PRO A 114 4.83 35.74 -25.34
CA PRO A 114 4.59 37.14 -25.03
C PRO A 114 3.95 37.85 -26.23
N PRO A 115 3.17 38.93 -25.97
CA PRO A 115 2.44 39.67 -27.01
C PRO A 115 3.35 40.31 -28.06
#